data_AF-A0A6G1HZG9-F1
#
_entry.id   AF-A0A6G1HZG9-F1
#
_cell.length_a   1.000
_cell.length_b   1.000
_cell.length_c   1.000
_cell.angle_alpha   90.00
_cell.angle_beta   90.00
_cell.angle_gamma   90.00
#
_symmetry.space_group_name_H-M   'P 1'
#
loop_
_entity.id
_entity.type
_entity.pdbx_description
1 polymer ?
#
loop_
_entity_poly.entity_id
_entity_poly.type
_entity_poly.pdbx_seq_one_letter_code
_entity_poly.pdbx_strand_id
1 'polypeptide(L)'
;MYRFLDLTLIKFSVYPQVIERMKGGEKFLDLGCCFGQELRRLQSFIVYTGALFHLFDYEGQVAVAKPVVHLLKPEAGSLVPGRQMGNINPGYYANPAYATEKPLFRHNAESWAALWKEVGGATGTR
;
A
#
# COMPACT_ATOMS: atom_id res chain seq x y z
N MET A 1 -21.05 -7.52 -5.92
CA MET A 1 -20.43 -6.78 -7.04
C MET A 1 -19.00 -7.29 -7.23
N TYR A 2 -18.65 -7.77 -8.41
CA TYR A 2 -17.35 -8.41 -8.71
C TYR A 2 -16.29 -7.36 -9.07
N ARG A 3 -15.55 -6.89 -8.06
CA ARG A 3 -14.56 -5.80 -8.21
C ARG A 3 -13.26 -6.22 -8.92
N PHE A 4 -13.07 -7.50 -9.20
CA PHE A 4 -11.87 -8.02 -9.89
C PHE A 4 -11.86 -7.71 -11.39
N LEU A 5 -13.00 -7.31 -11.97
CA LEU A 5 -13.09 -6.82 -13.35
C LEU A 5 -12.88 -5.29 -13.43
N ASP A 6 -12.81 -4.60 -12.30
CA ASP A 6 -12.66 -3.15 -12.27
C ASP A 6 -11.17 -2.76 -12.41
N LEU A 7 -10.80 -2.29 -13.59
CA LEU A 7 -9.50 -1.65 -13.83
C LEU A 7 -9.46 -0.29 -13.12
N THR A 8 -9.11 -0.29 -11.84
CA THR A 8 -9.10 0.92 -11.01
C THR A 8 -7.79 1.69 -11.10
N LEU A 9 -6.68 1.02 -11.41
CA LEU A 9 -5.36 1.63 -11.55
C LEU A 9 -5.36 2.77 -12.59
N ILE A 10 -6.09 2.61 -13.70
CA ILE A 10 -6.18 3.61 -14.78
C ILE A 10 -6.77 4.94 -14.33
N LYS A 11 -7.50 4.95 -13.20
CA LYS A 11 -8.18 6.13 -12.67
C LYS A 11 -7.31 6.96 -11.75
N PHE A 12 -6.12 6.48 -11.39
CA PHE A 12 -5.23 7.23 -10.48
C PHE A 12 -4.52 8.34 -11.25
N SER A 13 -4.35 9.51 -10.62
CA SER A 13 -3.63 10.65 -11.20
C SER A 13 -2.17 10.32 -11.54
N VAL A 14 -1.57 9.36 -10.81
CA VAL A 14 -0.20 8.87 -11.05
C VAL A 14 -0.10 7.87 -12.21
N TYR A 15 -1.22 7.38 -12.75
CA TYR A 15 -1.22 6.33 -13.77
C TYR A 15 -0.46 6.69 -15.05
N PRO A 16 -0.58 7.90 -15.63
CA PRO A 16 0.21 8.29 -16.80
C PRO A 16 1.72 8.19 -16.53
N GLN A 17 2.16 8.59 -15.35
CA GLN A 17 3.56 8.50 -14.93
C GLN A 17 4.01 7.04 -14.82
N VAL A 18 3.18 6.15 -14.25
CA VAL A 18 3.49 4.72 -14.15
C VAL A 18 3.69 4.12 -15.55
N ILE A 19 2.83 4.46 -16.52
CA ILE A 19 2.94 3.97 -17.90
C ILE A 19 4.23 4.45 -18.57
N GLU A 20 4.56 5.74 -18.46
CA GLU A 20 5.79 6.27 -19.07
C GLU A 20 7.04 5.63 -18.45
N ARG A 21 7.04 5.39 -17.14
CA ARG A 21 8.14 4.70 -16.45
C ARG A 21 8.28 3.25 -16.87
N MET A 22 7.18 2.53 -17.03
CA MET A 22 7.20 1.16 -17.54
C MET A 22 7.73 1.10 -18.98
N LYS A 23 7.36 2.05 -19.86
CA LYS A 23 7.95 2.16 -21.21
C LYS A 23 9.45 2.43 -21.16
N GLY A 24 9.92 3.16 -20.14
CA GLY A 24 11.34 3.39 -19.85
C GLY A 24 12.11 2.18 -19.29
N GLY A 25 11.45 1.03 -19.11
CA GLY A 25 12.07 -0.21 -18.63
C GLY A 25 11.96 -0.46 -17.13
N GLU A 26 11.22 0.37 -16.40
CA GLU A 26 11.00 0.15 -14.96
C GLU A 26 10.05 -1.02 -14.69
N LYS A 27 10.30 -1.72 -13.59
CA LYS A 27 9.52 -2.88 -13.15
C LYS A 27 8.38 -2.45 -12.24
N PHE A 28 7.17 -2.92 -12.57
CA PHE A 28 5.95 -2.74 -11.80
C PHE A 28 5.60 -4.04 -11.05
N LEU A 29 5.38 -3.93 -9.74
CA LEU A 29 4.97 -5.06 -8.89
C LEU A 29 3.60 -4.77 -8.28
N ASP A 30 2.61 -5.64 -8.54
CA ASP A 30 1.27 -5.58 -7.93
C ASP A 30 1.21 -6.48 -6.69
N LEU A 31 0.97 -5.88 -5.53
CA LEU A 31 0.80 -6.56 -4.24
C LEU A 31 -0.67 -6.57 -3.83
N GLY A 32 -1.31 -7.72 -4.04
CA GLY A 32 -2.66 -8.03 -3.55
C GLY A 32 -2.70 -8.68 -2.17
N CYS A 33 -3.91 -8.89 -1.65
CA CYS A 33 -4.21 -9.33 -0.28
C CYS A 33 -3.68 -10.73 0.12
N CYS A 34 -3.16 -11.54 -0.82
CA CYS A 34 -2.66 -12.88 -0.52
C CYS A 34 -1.12 -12.99 -0.43
N PHE A 35 -0.38 -11.88 -0.54
CA PHE A 35 1.07 -11.94 -0.79
C PHE A 35 1.97 -11.73 0.44
N GLY A 36 1.42 -11.89 1.65
CA GLY A 36 2.12 -11.62 2.91
C GLY A 36 3.31 -12.54 3.26
N GLN A 37 3.72 -13.46 2.39
CA GLN A 37 4.75 -14.46 2.74
C GLN A 37 6.01 -14.51 1.86
N GLU A 38 6.09 -13.81 0.72
CA GLU A 38 7.18 -14.01 -0.27
C GLU A 38 7.93 -12.69 -0.65
N LEU A 39 8.39 -11.92 0.33
CA LEU A 39 8.99 -10.58 0.07
C LEU A 39 10.49 -10.41 0.36
N ARG A 40 11.34 -11.44 0.22
CA ARG A 40 12.79 -11.29 0.48
C ARG A 40 13.71 -11.18 -0.74
N ARG A 41 13.19 -11.18 -1.98
CA ARG A 41 14.05 -11.31 -3.18
C ARG A 41 13.76 -10.35 -4.33
N LEU A 42 12.87 -9.37 -4.16
CA LEU A 42 12.47 -8.48 -5.26
C LEU A 42 12.88 -7.04 -4.98
N GLN A 43 13.51 -6.40 -5.97
CA GLN A 43 13.76 -4.96 -5.99
C GLN A 43 12.94 -4.34 -7.14
N SER A 44 11.97 -3.51 -6.80
CA SER A 44 11.06 -2.84 -7.74
C SER A 44 11.08 -1.33 -7.50
N PHE A 45 10.89 -0.55 -8.55
CA PHE A 45 10.82 0.92 -8.43
C PHE A 45 9.39 1.42 -8.18
N ILE A 46 8.40 0.59 -8.55
CA ILE A 46 6.98 0.85 -8.33
C ILE A 46 6.37 -0.38 -7.66
N VAL A 47 5.84 -0.21 -6.45
CA VAL A 47 5.15 -1.26 -5.70
C VAL A 47 3.71 -0.84 -5.48
N TYR A 48 2.79 -1.42 -6.26
CA TYR A 48 1.38 -1.13 -6.13
C TYR A 48 0.75 -1.94 -5.00
N THR A 49 0.06 -1.27 -4.06
CA THR A 49 -0.57 -1.88 -2.87
C THR A 49 -2.07 -1.60 -2.83
N GLY A 50 -2.78 -1.92 -3.90
CA GLY A 50 -4.22 -1.69 -3.99
C GLY A 50 -5.00 -2.53 -2.97
N ALA A 51 -5.84 -1.87 -2.16
CA ALA A 51 -6.75 -2.54 -1.25
C ALA A 51 -6.07 -3.47 -0.23
N LEU A 52 -4.85 -3.16 0.20
CA LEU A 52 -4.04 -3.98 1.10
C LEU A 52 -4.11 -3.51 2.57
N PHE A 53 -3.67 -2.28 2.85
CA PHE A 53 -3.43 -1.81 4.21
C PHE A 53 -4.70 -1.74 5.07
N HIS A 54 -5.83 -1.37 4.49
CA HIS A 54 -7.10 -1.27 5.22
C HIS A 54 -7.68 -2.62 5.70
N LEU A 55 -6.99 -3.74 5.44
CA LEU A 55 -7.33 -5.08 5.94
C LEU A 55 -6.72 -5.38 7.32
N PHE A 56 -5.89 -4.48 7.86
CA PHE A 56 -5.16 -4.70 9.11
C PHE A 56 -5.50 -3.65 10.18
N ASP A 57 -5.23 -3.99 11.44
CA ASP A 57 -5.09 -3.02 12.53
C ASP A 57 -3.84 -2.14 12.30
N TYR A 58 -3.67 -1.10 13.12
CA TYR A 58 -2.56 -0.16 12.93
C TYR A 58 -1.19 -0.86 13.01
N GLU A 59 -1.00 -1.73 14.01
CA GLU A 59 0.25 -2.49 14.16
C GLU A 59 0.53 -3.38 12.95
N GLY A 60 -0.49 -4.06 12.43
CA GLY A 60 -0.40 -4.87 11.22
C GLY A 60 -0.06 -4.03 9.98
N GLN A 61 -0.61 -2.82 9.87
CA GLN A 61 -0.27 -1.90 8.77
C GLN A 61 1.21 -1.49 8.83
N VAL A 62 1.73 -1.14 10.01
CA VAL A 62 3.17 -0.85 10.19
C VAL A 62 4.02 -2.08 9.85
N ALA A 63 3.60 -3.27 10.31
CA ALA A 63 4.32 -4.52 10.08
C ALA A 63 4.42 -4.89 8.58
N VAL A 64 3.36 -4.65 7.81
CA VAL A 64 3.34 -4.89 6.35
C VAL A 64 4.05 -3.76 5.57
N ALA A 65 3.98 -2.51 6.05
CA ALA A 65 4.63 -1.39 5.38
C ALA A 65 6.16 -1.49 5.41
N LYS A 66 6.75 -1.96 6.52
CA LYS A 66 8.20 -2.14 6.66
C LYS A 66 8.84 -2.97 5.53
N PRO A 67 8.40 -4.22 5.23
CA PRO A 67 8.94 -4.97 4.11
C PRO A 67 8.61 -4.35 2.75
N VAL A 68 7.43 -3.71 2.57
CA VAL A 68 7.09 -3.01 1.31
C VAL A 68 8.12 -1.94 0.97
N VAL A 69 8.56 -1.16 1.96
CA VAL A 69 9.61 -0.16 1.77
C VAL A 69 10.95 -0.78 1.36
N HIS A 70 11.30 -1.95 1.88
CA HIS A 70 12.55 -2.63 1.51
C HIS A 70 12.52 -3.26 0.09
N LEU A 71 11.35 -3.39 -0.52
CA LEU A 71 11.23 -3.78 -1.93
C LEU A 71 11.55 -2.60 -2.87
N LEU A 72 11.43 -1.37 -2.37
CA LEU A 72 11.76 -0.18 -3.13
C LEU A 72 13.27 -0.03 -3.22
N LYS A 73 13.73 0.49 -4.35
CA LYS A 73 15.10 0.98 -4.44
C LYS A 73 15.24 2.30 -3.66
N PRO A 74 16.34 2.51 -2.91
CA PRO A 74 16.57 3.74 -2.16
C PRO A 74 17.03 4.87 -3.09
N GLU A 75 16.16 5.26 -4.02
CA GLU A 75 16.43 6.27 -5.03
C GLU A 75 15.24 7.21 -5.21
N ALA A 76 15.54 8.43 -5.64
CA ALA A 76 14.51 9.43 -5.90
C ALA A 76 13.57 8.94 -7.01
N GLY A 77 12.26 8.93 -6.71
CA GLY A 77 11.23 8.48 -7.63
C GLY A 77 10.68 7.08 -7.34
N SER A 78 11.17 6.33 -6.35
CA SER A 78 10.46 5.12 -5.89
C SER A 78 9.05 5.44 -5.38
N LEU A 79 8.04 4.64 -5.77
CA LEU A 79 6.63 4.92 -5.46
C LEU A 79 5.87 3.69 -4.92
N VAL A 80 4.96 3.95 -3.98
CA VAL A 80 3.96 2.97 -3.49
C VAL A 80 2.54 3.46 -3.78
N PRO A 81 2.04 3.36 -5.03
CA PRO A 81 0.67 3.73 -5.35
C PRO A 81 -0.35 2.70 -4.81
N GLY A 82 -1.55 3.13 -4.45
CA GLY A 82 -2.61 2.24 -4.03
C GLY A 82 -3.88 2.97 -3.60
N ARG A 83 -5.02 2.29 -3.64
CA ARG A 83 -6.29 2.78 -3.07
C ARG A 83 -6.59 2.03 -1.77
N GLN A 84 -6.75 2.76 -0.69
CA GLN A 84 -7.21 2.21 0.59
C GLN A 84 -8.64 2.67 0.90
N MET A 85 -9.33 1.89 1.75
CA MET A 85 -10.54 2.37 2.39
C MET A 85 -10.16 3.32 3.52
N GLY A 86 -10.51 4.60 3.38
CA GLY A 86 -10.28 5.61 4.40
C GLY A 86 -11.54 5.96 5.19
N ASN A 87 -11.39 6.88 6.14
CA ASN A 87 -12.49 7.52 6.84
C ASN A 87 -12.14 8.97 7.21
N ILE A 88 -13.15 9.82 7.44
CA ILE A 88 -12.93 11.22 7.86
C ILE A 88 -12.28 11.24 9.26
N ASN A 89 -12.85 10.45 10.17
CA ASN A 89 -12.30 10.25 11.50
C ASN A 89 -11.43 8.99 11.47
N PRO A 90 -10.11 9.09 11.72
CA PRO A 90 -9.24 7.93 11.74
C PRO A 90 -9.48 7.13 13.02
N GLY A 91 -9.35 5.80 12.93
CA GLY A 91 -9.55 4.94 14.10
C GLY A 91 -9.90 3.51 13.76
N TYR A 92 -10.24 2.75 14.80
CA TYR A 92 -10.60 1.35 14.73
C TYR A 92 -12.08 1.18 14.40
N TYR A 93 -12.37 0.42 13.34
CA TYR A 93 -13.72 0.13 12.87
C TYR A 93 -13.91 -1.38 12.75
N ALA A 94 -15.08 -1.86 13.19
CA ALA A 94 -15.51 -3.21 12.90
C ALA A 94 -15.66 -3.38 11.38
N ASN A 95 -15.28 -4.55 10.87
CA ASN A 95 -15.52 -4.90 9.47
C ASN A 95 -16.56 -6.02 9.40
N PRO A 96 -17.84 -5.72 9.13
CA PRO A 96 -18.84 -6.77 9.02
C PRO A 96 -18.67 -7.67 7.78
N ALA A 97 -17.84 -7.29 6.80
CA ALA A 97 -17.63 -8.05 5.56
C ALA A 97 -16.61 -9.19 5.69
N TYR A 98 -15.75 -9.14 6.72
CA TYR A 98 -14.82 -10.20 7.05
C TYR A 98 -15.03 -10.44 8.54
N ALA A 99 -15.45 -11.63 8.95
CA ALA A 99 -15.70 -11.96 10.36
C ALA A 99 -14.37 -12.00 11.15
N THR A 100 -13.62 -10.91 11.15
CA THR A 100 -12.39 -10.74 11.90
C THR A 100 -12.76 -10.23 13.28
N GLU A 101 -12.37 -10.98 14.32
CA GLU A 101 -12.54 -10.56 15.71
C GLU A 101 -11.80 -9.24 16.00
N LYS A 102 -10.78 -8.91 15.20
CA LYS A 102 -9.98 -7.70 15.33
C LYS A 102 -10.55 -6.53 14.51
N PRO A 103 -10.63 -5.33 15.11
CA PRO A 103 -11.02 -4.13 14.38
C PRO A 103 -9.92 -3.67 13.42
N LEU A 104 -10.31 -3.06 12.31
CA LEU A 104 -9.39 -2.56 11.29
C LEU A 104 -9.13 -1.08 11.51
N PHE A 105 -7.91 -0.62 11.27
CA PHE A 105 -7.62 0.81 11.35
C PHE A 105 -7.89 1.50 10.01
N ARG A 106 -8.77 2.49 9.99
CA ARG A 106 -9.05 3.30 8.80
C ARG A 106 -8.39 4.65 8.94
N HIS A 107 -7.71 5.07 7.88
CA HIS A 107 -6.96 6.32 7.84
C HIS A 107 -7.76 7.46 7.20
N ASN A 108 -7.54 8.67 7.70
CA ASN A 108 -7.67 9.91 6.93
C ASN A 108 -6.30 10.27 6.30
N ALA A 109 -6.20 11.40 5.59
CA ALA A 109 -4.95 11.81 4.94
C ALA A 109 -3.80 12.02 5.94
N GLU A 110 -4.10 12.61 7.10
CA GLU A 110 -3.12 12.96 8.12
C GLU A 110 -2.53 11.72 8.79
N SER A 111 -3.38 10.79 9.25
CA SER A 111 -2.94 9.54 9.86
C SER A 111 -2.26 8.60 8.85
N TRP A 112 -2.63 8.68 7.57
CA TRP A 112 -1.93 7.94 6.52
C TRP A 112 -0.49 8.44 6.35
N ALA A 113 -0.30 9.76 6.30
CA ALA A 113 1.03 10.36 6.26
C ALA A 113 1.85 10.03 7.53
N ALA A 114 1.20 10.00 8.69
CA ALA A 114 1.83 9.63 9.95
C ALA A 114 2.36 8.18 9.95
N LEU A 115 1.58 7.23 9.43
CA LEU A 115 2.00 5.83 9.26
C LEU A 115 3.30 5.74 8.46
N TRP A 116 3.37 6.40 7.30
CA TRP A 116 4.57 6.36 6.46
C TRP A 116 5.76 7.07 7.08
N LYS A 117 5.54 8.14 7.86
CA LYS A 117 6.60 8.80 8.63
C LYS A 117 7.16 7.87 9.71
N GLU A 118 6.30 7.14 10.42
CA GLU A 118 6.70 6.14 11.41
C GLU A 118 7.50 5.01 10.77
N VAL A 119 6.98 4.45 9.68
CA VAL A 119 7.64 3.37 8.93
C VAL A 119 9.01 3.84 8.46
N GLY A 120 9.10 5.01 7.82
CA GLY A 120 10.37 5.55 7.33
C GLY A 120 11.39 5.80 8.45
N GLY A 121 10.94 6.28 9.61
CA GLY A 121 11.78 6.40 10.80
C GLY A 121 12.29 5.05 11.31
N ALA A 122 11.42 4.04 11.34
CA ALA A 122 11.75 2.69 11.81
C ALA A 122 12.64 1.89 10.84
N THR A 123 12.63 2.20 9.54
CA THR A 123 13.42 1.53 8.50
C THR A 123 14.63 2.33 8.03
N GLY A 124 14.78 3.58 8.47
CA GLY A 124 15.85 4.47 8.01
C GLY A 124 15.69 4.94 6.55
N THR A 125 14.49 4.82 5.99
CA THR A 125 14.17 5.22 4.61
C THR A 125 13.36 6.51 4.65
N ARG A 126 13.87 7.59 4.06
CA ARG A 126 13.21 8.91 4.05
C ARG A 126 12.45 9.15 2.76
#